data_AF-A0A960BB60-F1
#
_entry.id   AF-A0A960BB60-F1
#
_cell.length_a   1.000
_cell.length_b   1.000
_cell.length_c   1.000
_cell.angle_alpha   90.00
_cell.angle_beta   90.00
_cell.angle_gamma   90.00
#
_symmetry.space_group_name_H-M   'P 1'
#
loop_
_entity.id
_entity.type
_entity.pdbx_description
1 polymer ?
#
loop_
_entity_poly.entity_id
_entity_poly.type
_entity_poly.pdbx_seq_one_letter_code
_entity_poly.pdbx_strand_id
1 'polypeptide(L)'
;MADLPQHLMIATSPVAATANQVVGDHYRITVLTPRLLRLEYSPTGRFEDRATQVALHRDLGPVDFRVVRDASGLHLFTDALVLDYDEGPFSSSGLTVRLAGGPGYHSEWRYGVRFQPDAWQPGNLGGTARTLDGIDGGLPLEDGLVSTTGYAILEDTGLAFGEDGWVASRIEGNTDLYYFGYGWDAPGAVRDFYRLAGPQPLLPRWSLGNWW
;
A
#
# COMPACT_ATOMS: atom_id res chain seq x y z
N MET A 1 27.41 -2.78 -13.66
CA MET A 1 26.58 -2.24 -14.76
C MET A 1 26.90 -0.74 -14.83
N ALA A 2 26.69 -0.05 -15.96
CA ALA A 2 26.90 1.40 -15.98
C ALA A 2 25.66 2.10 -15.43
N ASP A 3 25.86 3.12 -14.59
CA ASP A 3 24.78 3.90 -14.00
C ASP A 3 23.92 4.56 -15.08
N LEU A 4 22.61 4.66 -14.82
CA LEU A 4 21.73 5.40 -15.71
C LEU A 4 22.11 6.89 -15.73
N PRO A 5 22.09 7.54 -16.91
CA PRO A 5 22.16 8.99 -17.01
C PRO A 5 21.13 9.67 -16.10
N GLN A 6 21.47 10.81 -15.51
CA GLN A 6 20.63 11.49 -14.52
C GLN A 6 19.20 11.80 -15.01
N HIS A 7 19.02 12.11 -16.29
CA HIS A 7 17.71 12.39 -16.87
C HIS A 7 16.84 11.13 -17.10
N LEU A 8 17.42 9.94 -16.94
CA LEU A 8 16.72 8.65 -16.98
C LEU A 8 16.50 8.08 -15.57
N MET A 9 17.06 8.71 -14.54
CA MET A 9 16.80 8.35 -13.14
C MET A 9 15.46 8.93 -12.70
N ILE A 10 14.59 8.07 -12.18
CA ILE A 10 13.29 8.47 -11.63
C ILE A 10 13.53 9.17 -10.28
N ALA A 11 12.95 10.36 -10.10
CA ALA A 11 12.97 11.05 -8.81
C ALA A 11 12.10 10.29 -7.80
N THR A 12 12.66 9.96 -6.64
CA THR A 12 11.99 9.16 -5.61
C THR A 12 12.20 9.76 -4.22
N SER A 13 11.31 9.43 -3.29
CA SER A 13 11.45 9.76 -1.86
C SER A 13 11.05 8.55 -1.01
N PRO A 14 11.84 7.45 -1.08
CA PRO A 14 11.34 6.12 -0.73
C PRO A 14 11.29 5.81 0.77
N VAL A 15 11.81 6.70 1.62
CA VAL A 15 11.86 6.53 3.08
C VAL A 15 11.00 7.62 3.73
N ALA A 16 10.00 7.22 4.51
CA ALA A 16 9.17 8.16 5.26
C ALA A 16 9.94 8.78 6.45
N ALA A 17 9.46 9.91 6.98
CA ALA A 17 10.00 10.47 8.21
C ALA A 17 10.01 9.45 9.36
N THR A 18 11.07 9.41 10.17
CA THR A 18 11.20 8.48 11.31
C THR A 18 10.04 8.61 12.29
N ALA A 19 9.50 9.82 12.47
CA ALA A 19 8.35 10.08 13.33
C ALA A 19 7.07 9.36 12.86
N ASN A 20 6.97 9.00 11.58
CA ASN A 20 5.85 8.25 11.01
C ASN A 20 6.04 6.73 11.10
N GLN A 21 7.17 6.26 11.63
CA GLN A 21 7.52 4.84 11.65
C GLN A 21 7.46 4.28 13.06
N VAL A 22 6.89 3.08 13.18
CA VAL A 22 6.89 2.26 14.38
C VAL A 22 7.63 0.98 14.03
N VAL A 23 8.82 0.83 14.61
CA VAL A 23 9.78 -0.22 14.25
C VAL A 23 9.98 -1.15 15.43
N GLY A 24 9.84 -2.46 15.20
CA GLY A 24 10.29 -3.53 16.07
C GLY A 24 11.41 -4.34 15.40
N ASP A 25 11.80 -5.46 16.00
CA ASP A 25 12.94 -6.27 15.52
C ASP A 25 12.73 -6.83 14.10
N HIS A 26 11.49 -7.21 13.78
CA HIS A 26 11.13 -7.87 12.54
C HIS A 26 10.01 -7.18 11.76
N TYR A 27 9.51 -6.04 12.23
CA TYR A 27 8.40 -5.35 11.59
C TYR A 27 8.63 -3.85 11.54
N ARG A 28 8.03 -3.23 10.53
CA ARG A 28 7.89 -1.77 10.43
C ARG A 28 6.49 -1.43 9.99
N ILE A 29 5.80 -0.66 10.82
CA ILE A 29 4.55 -0.02 10.47
C ILE A 29 4.86 1.44 10.15
N THR A 30 4.51 1.90 8.95
CA THR A 30 4.67 3.31 8.56
C THR A 30 3.31 3.92 8.32
N VAL A 31 3.01 5.01 9.04
CA VAL A 31 1.80 5.80 8.84
C VAL A 31 2.07 6.84 7.74
N LEU A 32 1.61 6.55 6.52
CA LEU A 32 1.85 7.41 5.36
C LEU A 32 0.84 8.55 5.28
N THR A 33 -0.41 8.27 5.63
CA THR A 33 -1.48 9.27 5.87
C THR A 33 -2.37 8.76 6.99
N PRO A 34 -3.32 9.56 7.53
CA PRO A 34 -4.28 9.05 8.51
C PRO A 34 -5.07 7.82 8.01
N ARG A 35 -5.13 7.57 6.70
CA ARG A 35 -5.91 6.50 6.04
C ARG A 35 -5.07 5.48 5.26
N LEU A 36 -3.75 5.65 5.21
CA LEU A 36 -2.83 4.80 4.46
C LEU A 36 -1.68 4.34 5.35
N LEU A 37 -1.57 3.03 5.54
CA LEU A 37 -0.47 2.40 6.28
C LEU A 37 0.37 1.57 5.32
N ARG A 38 1.69 1.54 5.53
CA ARG A 38 2.57 0.49 5.01
C ARG A 38 2.90 -0.47 6.15
N LEU A 39 2.71 -1.75 5.92
CA LEU A 39 2.98 -2.83 6.86
C LEU A 39 4.07 -3.72 6.27
N GLU A 40 5.22 -3.71 6.90
CA GLU A 40 6.39 -4.45 6.45
C GLU A 40 6.84 -5.44 7.52
N TYR A 41 7.10 -6.68 7.11
CA TYR A 41 7.67 -7.72 7.97
C TYR A 41 8.91 -8.31 7.32
N SER A 42 10.00 -8.43 8.08
CA SER A 42 11.26 -9.03 7.66
C SER A 42 11.72 -10.10 8.65
N PRO A 43 11.81 -11.37 8.24
CA PRO A 43 12.41 -12.43 9.06
C PRO A 43 13.86 -12.13 9.49
N THR A 44 14.56 -11.27 8.74
CA THR A 44 15.96 -10.90 9.01
C THR A 44 16.12 -9.57 9.74
N GLY A 45 15.02 -8.82 9.96
CA GLY A 45 15.04 -7.47 10.51
C GLY A 45 15.60 -6.41 9.55
N ARG A 46 15.79 -6.75 8.27
CA ARG A 46 16.28 -5.84 7.23
C ARG A 46 15.11 -5.39 6.36
N PHE A 47 14.82 -4.10 6.39
CA PHE A 47 13.71 -3.51 5.66
C PHE A 47 14.10 -3.01 4.27
N GLU A 48 13.12 -2.98 3.36
CA GLU A 48 13.25 -2.44 2.01
C GLU A 48 13.03 -0.92 2.04
N ASP A 49 14.14 -0.18 1.97
CA ASP A 49 14.14 1.28 1.98
C ASP A 49 14.24 1.89 0.58
N ARG A 50 14.45 1.06 -0.45
CA ARG A 50 14.50 1.52 -1.84
C ARG A 50 13.10 1.78 -2.38
N ALA A 51 13.01 2.66 -3.36
CA ALA A 51 11.80 2.80 -4.16
C ALA A 51 11.50 1.48 -4.88
N THR A 52 10.23 1.19 -5.10
CA THR A 52 9.80 0.01 -5.87
C THR A 52 8.99 0.45 -7.07
N GLN A 53 8.76 -0.44 -8.03
CA GLN A 53 7.89 -0.15 -9.17
C GLN A 53 6.45 0.19 -8.75
N VAL A 54 6.04 -0.16 -7.53
CA VAL A 54 4.72 0.15 -6.96
C VAL A 54 4.75 1.45 -6.14
N ALA A 55 5.81 1.68 -5.37
CA ALA A 55 5.92 2.78 -4.43
C ALA A 55 7.22 3.56 -4.62
N LEU A 56 7.12 4.71 -5.29
CA LEU A 56 8.24 5.63 -5.53
C LEU A 56 8.47 6.58 -4.35
N HIS A 57 7.41 6.93 -3.63
CA HIS A 57 7.42 7.97 -2.60
C HIS A 57 6.73 7.47 -1.33
N ARG A 58 7.49 7.38 -0.24
CA ARG A 58 6.97 7.07 1.09
C ARG A 58 7.09 8.24 2.05
N ASP A 59 7.87 9.26 1.70
CA ASP A 59 7.80 10.55 2.38
C ASP A 59 6.62 11.38 1.88
N LEU A 60 5.49 11.27 2.58
CA LEU A 60 4.25 12.00 2.28
C LEU A 60 4.01 13.17 3.26
N GLY A 61 4.99 13.51 4.08
CA GLY A 61 4.88 14.51 5.15
C GLY A 61 4.48 13.91 6.51
N PRO A 62 4.51 14.74 7.58
CA PRO A 62 4.23 14.30 8.94
C PRO A 62 2.76 13.88 9.11
N VAL A 63 2.53 12.86 9.94
CA VAL A 63 1.19 12.39 10.28
C VAL A 63 1.07 12.26 11.80
N ASP A 64 -0.03 12.76 12.35
CA ASP A 64 -0.37 12.56 13.76
C ASP A 64 -1.00 11.18 13.97
N PHE A 65 -0.45 10.43 14.92
CA PHE A 65 -0.98 9.16 15.38
C PHE A 65 -0.48 8.88 16.79
N ARG A 66 -1.14 7.92 17.46
CA ARG A 66 -0.78 7.47 18.80
C ARG A 66 -0.50 5.98 18.79
N VAL A 67 0.52 5.58 19.53
CA VAL A 67 0.80 4.17 19.82
C VAL A 67 0.63 3.92 21.31
N VAL A 68 -0.05 2.84 21.66
CA VAL A 68 -0.15 2.31 23.02
C VAL A 68 0.36 0.87 22.98
N ARG A 69 1.16 0.47 23.96
CA ARG A 69 1.59 -0.91 24.15
C ARG A 69 1.07 -1.43 25.48
N ASP A 70 0.55 -2.65 25.46
CA ASP A 70 0.15 -3.38 26.66
C ASP A 70 0.49 -4.88 26.54
N ALA A 71 -0.10 -5.71 27.41
CA ALA A 71 0.17 -7.14 27.43
C ALA A 71 -0.31 -7.91 26.18
N SER A 72 -1.22 -7.32 25.40
CA SER A 72 -1.75 -7.90 24.15
C SER A 72 -0.99 -7.45 22.90
N GLY A 73 -0.13 -6.45 23.01
CA GLY A 73 0.76 -5.98 21.96
C GLY A 73 0.63 -4.49 21.70
N LEU A 74 0.72 -4.13 20.42
CA LEU A 74 0.76 -2.78 19.90
C LEU A 74 -0.61 -2.35 19.37
N HIS A 75 -1.08 -1.20 19.83
CA HIS A 75 -2.30 -0.55 19.38
C HIS A 75 -1.95 0.82 18.78
N LEU A 76 -2.22 0.99 17.49
CA LEU A 76 -1.97 2.22 16.75
C LEU A 76 -3.28 2.89 16.37
N PHE A 77 -3.37 4.19 16.63
CA PHE A 77 -4.55 5.01 16.38
C PHE A 77 -4.19 6.21 15.52
N THR A 78 -4.89 6.37 14.40
CA THR A 78 -4.95 7.64 13.66
C THR A 78 -6.37 8.21 13.79
N ASP A 79 -6.63 9.39 13.23
CA ASP A 79 -8.00 9.93 13.14
C ASP A 79 -8.98 9.03 12.37
N ALA A 80 -8.48 8.13 11.52
CA ALA A 80 -9.31 7.29 10.66
C ALA A 80 -9.11 5.78 10.84
N LEU A 81 -8.05 5.32 11.50
CA LEU A 81 -7.67 3.92 11.59
C LEU A 81 -7.37 3.48 13.02
N VAL A 82 -7.68 2.21 13.28
CA VAL A 82 -7.18 1.46 14.44
C VAL A 82 -6.48 0.21 13.91
N LEU A 83 -5.23 0.02 14.32
CA LEU A 83 -4.44 -1.19 14.06
C LEU A 83 -4.10 -1.84 15.40
N ASP A 84 -4.38 -3.13 15.50
CA ASP A 84 -3.99 -3.97 16.64
C ASP A 84 -3.01 -5.04 16.14
N TYR A 85 -1.89 -5.20 16.83
CA TYR A 85 -0.82 -6.08 16.41
C TYR A 85 -0.10 -6.74 17.58
N ASP A 86 0.06 -8.06 17.55
CA ASP A 86 0.73 -8.86 18.58
C ASP A 86 2.27 -8.77 18.56
N GLU A 87 2.84 -7.99 17.63
CA GLU A 87 4.29 -7.84 17.43
C GLU A 87 5.00 -9.13 16.97
N GLY A 88 4.26 -10.18 16.58
CA GLY A 88 4.77 -11.44 16.02
C GLY A 88 4.75 -11.48 14.49
N PRO A 89 5.12 -12.62 13.86
CA PRO A 89 4.92 -12.79 12.42
C PRO A 89 3.47 -12.47 12.00
N PHE A 90 3.30 -11.74 10.90
CA PHE A 90 1.96 -11.34 10.43
C PHE A 90 1.05 -12.57 10.28
N SER A 91 -0.10 -12.52 10.95
CA SER A 91 -1.09 -13.60 10.97
C SER A 91 -2.50 -13.03 11.13
N SER A 92 -3.52 -13.83 10.78
CA SER A 92 -4.93 -13.42 10.84
C SER A 92 -5.46 -13.16 12.26
N SER A 93 -4.81 -13.75 13.26
CA SER A 93 -5.06 -13.51 14.69
C SER A 93 -4.20 -12.39 15.26
N GLY A 94 -3.02 -12.18 14.69
CA GLY A 94 -1.99 -11.28 15.22
C GLY A 94 -2.05 -9.87 14.68
N LEU A 95 -2.56 -9.64 13.45
CA LEU A 95 -2.60 -8.31 12.82
C LEU A 95 -3.99 -7.99 12.26
N THR A 96 -4.61 -6.94 12.81
CA THR A 96 -5.89 -6.40 12.34
C THR A 96 -5.81 -4.90 12.08
N VAL A 97 -6.57 -4.43 11.09
CA VAL A 97 -6.75 -2.99 10.84
C VAL A 97 -8.21 -2.73 10.51
N ARG A 98 -8.77 -1.66 11.06
CA ARG A 98 -10.15 -1.23 10.79
C ARG A 98 -10.28 0.29 10.75
N LEU A 99 -11.36 0.77 10.15
CA LEU A 99 -11.74 2.18 10.26
C LEU A 99 -12.11 2.51 11.72
N ALA A 100 -11.71 3.70 12.15
CA ALA A 100 -12.14 4.27 13.43
C ALA A 100 -13.63 4.69 13.37
N GLY A 101 -14.35 4.56 14.49
CA GLY A 101 -15.75 4.97 14.62
C GLY A 101 -16.80 3.90 14.31
N GLY A 102 -18.07 4.33 14.30
CA GLY A 102 -19.27 3.48 14.27
C GLY A 102 -19.46 2.53 13.07
N PRO A 103 -19.00 2.81 11.85
CA PRO A 103 -19.03 1.81 10.77
C PRO A 103 -17.83 0.83 10.80
N GLY A 104 -16.95 0.92 11.80
CA GLY A 104 -15.67 0.20 11.84
C GLY A 104 -15.77 -1.33 11.85
N TYR A 105 -16.87 -1.92 12.34
CA TYR A 105 -17.00 -3.38 12.49
C TYR A 105 -17.02 -4.13 11.15
N HIS A 106 -17.58 -3.52 10.10
CA HIS A 106 -17.61 -4.11 8.75
C HIS A 106 -16.33 -3.88 7.95
N SER A 107 -15.40 -3.09 8.51
CA SER A 107 -14.13 -2.71 7.87
C SER A 107 -12.91 -3.41 8.48
N GLU A 108 -13.12 -4.36 9.39
CA GLU A 108 -12.01 -5.11 9.99
C GLU A 108 -11.38 -6.02 8.93
N TRP A 109 -10.14 -5.69 8.61
CA TRP A 109 -9.24 -6.55 7.88
C TRP A 109 -8.39 -7.36 8.86
N ARG A 110 -8.17 -8.62 8.50
CA ARG A 110 -7.24 -9.53 9.17
C ARG A 110 -6.21 -9.97 8.15
N TYR A 111 -4.93 -9.93 8.54
CA TYR A 111 -3.87 -10.34 7.63
C TYR A 111 -4.10 -11.76 7.07
N GLY A 112 -3.93 -11.91 5.75
CA GLY A 112 -4.10 -13.19 5.06
C GLY A 112 -5.55 -13.68 4.91
N VAL A 113 -6.55 -12.95 5.42
CA VAL A 113 -7.96 -13.32 5.27
C VAL A 113 -8.57 -12.59 4.08
N ARG A 114 -8.96 -13.35 3.05
CA ARG A 114 -9.68 -12.80 1.90
C ARG A 114 -11.15 -12.57 2.26
N PHE A 115 -11.64 -11.36 2.02
CA PHE A 115 -13.07 -11.07 2.15
C PHE A 115 -13.86 -11.90 1.13
N GLN A 116 -14.95 -12.52 1.58
CA GLN A 116 -15.84 -13.29 0.72
C GLN A 116 -17.03 -12.41 0.32
N PRO A 117 -17.14 -12.02 -0.96
CA PRO A 117 -18.20 -11.12 -1.40
C PRO A 117 -19.56 -11.81 -1.40
N ASP A 118 -20.60 -11.03 -1.14
CA ASP A 118 -21.99 -11.45 -1.25
C ASP A 118 -22.84 -10.41 -2.03
N ALA A 119 -24.13 -10.68 -2.19
CA ALA A 119 -25.04 -9.85 -2.99
C ALA A 119 -25.23 -8.41 -2.44
N TRP A 120 -24.96 -8.19 -1.15
CA TRP A 120 -25.13 -6.91 -0.46
C TRP A 120 -23.81 -6.22 -0.16
N GLN A 121 -22.72 -6.98 -0.05
CA GLN A 121 -21.35 -6.50 0.15
C GLN A 121 -20.43 -7.13 -0.91
N PRO A 122 -20.31 -6.50 -2.10
CA PRO A 122 -19.52 -7.05 -3.19
C PRO A 122 -17.99 -6.99 -2.94
N GLY A 123 -17.54 -6.36 -1.86
CA GLY A 123 -16.12 -6.26 -1.53
C GLY A 123 -15.37 -5.27 -2.42
N ASN A 124 -14.17 -5.67 -2.83
CA ASN A 124 -13.28 -4.87 -3.68
C ASN A 124 -13.95 -4.54 -5.02
N LEU A 125 -13.83 -3.29 -5.47
CA LEU A 125 -14.48 -2.80 -6.70
C LEU A 125 -13.65 -3.04 -7.97
N GLY A 126 -12.54 -3.76 -7.86
CA GLY A 126 -11.62 -4.03 -8.95
C GLY A 126 -10.69 -2.85 -9.27
N GLY A 127 -9.56 -3.18 -9.87
CA GLY A 127 -8.55 -2.22 -10.31
C GLY A 127 -8.41 -2.22 -11.83
N THR A 128 -7.18 -2.41 -12.29
CA THR A 128 -6.84 -2.46 -13.71
C THR A 128 -6.32 -3.84 -14.08
N ALA A 129 -6.31 -4.16 -15.37
CA ALA A 129 -5.59 -5.30 -15.90
C ALA A 129 -4.23 -4.86 -16.42
N ARG A 130 -3.16 -5.60 -16.13
CA ARG A 130 -1.81 -5.29 -16.60
C ARG A 130 -1.66 -5.36 -18.13
N THR A 131 -2.31 -6.34 -18.77
CA THR A 131 -2.35 -6.49 -20.24
C THR A 131 -3.69 -7.09 -20.68
N LEU A 132 -4.10 -6.76 -21.90
CA LEU A 132 -5.23 -7.38 -22.60
C LEU A 132 -4.77 -8.26 -23.78
N ASP A 133 -3.47 -8.50 -23.91
CA ASP A 133 -2.91 -9.32 -24.98
C ASP A 133 -3.48 -10.75 -24.94
N GLY A 134 -4.16 -11.15 -26.01
CA GLY A 134 -4.76 -12.48 -26.13
C GLY A 134 -6.07 -12.68 -25.37
N ILE A 135 -6.66 -11.62 -24.81
CA ILE A 135 -7.97 -11.69 -24.15
C ILE A 135 -9.09 -11.56 -25.21
N ASP A 136 -10.00 -12.54 -25.20
CA ASP A 136 -11.24 -12.52 -25.98
C ASP A 136 -12.44 -12.32 -25.04
N GLY A 137 -13.04 -11.13 -25.09
CA GLY A 137 -14.18 -10.77 -24.25
C GLY A 137 -13.82 -10.18 -22.87
N GLY A 138 -14.67 -10.46 -21.87
CA GLY A 138 -14.53 -9.89 -20.53
C GLY A 138 -13.43 -10.56 -19.69
N LEU A 139 -12.69 -9.76 -18.94
CA LEU A 139 -11.63 -10.21 -18.04
C LEU A 139 -11.98 -9.84 -16.59
N PRO A 140 -11.92 -10.78 -15.64
CA PRO A 140 -11.96 -10.45 -14.22
C PRO A 140 -10.79 -9.54 -13.84
N LEU A 141 -11.08 -8.40 -13.22
CA LEU A 141 -10.06 -7.44 -12.80
C LEU A 141 -9.35 -7.92 -11.53
N GLU A 142 -8.10 -7.52 -11.38
CA GLU A 142 -7.36 -7.63 -10.12
C GLU A 142 -7.98 -6.71 -9.05
N ASP A 143 -7.66 -6.96 -7.78
CA ASP A 143 -8.10 -6.10 -6.68
C ASP A 143 -7.59 -4.67 -6.89
N GLY A 144 -8.49 -3.70 -6.75
CA GLY A 144 -8.18 -2.27 -6.82
C GLY A 144 -7.96 -1.66 -5.44
N LEU A 145 -7.94 -0.33 -5.41
CA LEU A 145 -7.66 0.47 -4.21
C LEU A 145 -8.91 0.83 -3.39
N VAL A 146 -10.09 0.43 -3.86
CA VAL A 146 -11.39 0.83 -3.31
C VAL A 146 -12.27 -0.39 -3.14
N SER A 147 -13.01 -0.43 -2.03
CA SER A 147 -13.90 -1.53 -1.66
C SER A 147 -15.16 -1.01 -0.98
N THR A 148 -16.27 -1.71 -1.16
CA THR A 148 -17.50 -1.49 -0.40
C THR A 148 -17.36 -1.82 1.10
N THR A 149 -16.36 -2.62 1.49
CA THR A 149 -16.00 -2.87 2.89
C THR A 149 -15.19 -1.73 3.51
N GLY A 150 -14.83 -0.71 2.72
CA GLY A 150 -14.13 0.48 3.16
C GLY A 150 -12.61 0.36 3.25
N TYR A 151 -12.05 -0.80 2.89
CA TYR A 151 -10.60 -0.98 2.81
C TYR A 151 -10.14 -1.78 1.58
N ALA A 152 -8.91 -1.55 1.16
CA ALA A 152 -8.22 -2.37 0.16
C ALA A 152 -6.77 -2.63 0.56
N ILE A 153 -6.21 -3.73 0.07
CA ILE A 153 -4.81 -4.12 0.30
C ILE A 153 -4.08 -4.08 -1.03
N LEU A 154 -2.95 -3.38 -1.05
CA LEU A 154 -2.02 -3.41 -2.16
C LEU A 154 -0.73 -4.08 -1.70
N GLU A 155 -0.47 -5.28 -2.18
CA GLU A 155 0.79 -5.98 -1.94
C GLU A 155 1.87 -5.46 -2.87
N ASP A 156 3.01 -5.06 -2.32
CA ASP A 156 4.13 -4.56 -3.10
C ASP A 156 5.10 -5.71 -3.39
N THR A 157 4.89 -6.33 -4.54
CA THR A 157 5.74 -7.40 -5.08
C THR A 157 6.64 -6.90 -6.22
N GLY A 158 6.63 -5.59 -6.49
CA GLY A 158 7.41 -4.98 -7.58
C GLY A 158 8.91 -4.99 -7.31
N LEU A 159 9.71 -4.89 -8.38
CA LEU A 159 11.17 -4.77 -8.26
C LEU A 159 11.54 -3.46 -7.55
N ALA A 160 12.68 -3.48 -6.85
CA ALA A 160 13.25 -2.30 -6.23
C ALA A 160 14.17 -1.56 -7.23
N PHE A 161 14.30 -0.24 -7.09
CA PHE A 161 15.29 0.53 -7.84
C PHE A 161 16.63 0.53 -7.10
N GLY A 162 17.69 0.14 -7.80
CA GLY A 162 19.08 0.23 -7.34
C GLY A 162 19.61 1.66 -7.36
N GLU A 163 20.75 1.87 -6.70
CA GLU A 163 21.44 3.17 -6.69
C GLU A 163 21.93 3.59 -8.09
N ASP A 164 22.12 2.62 -8.99
CA ASP A 164 22.48 2.81 -10.40
C ASP A 164 21.26 3.18 -11.28
N GLY A 165 20.07 3.28 -10.69
CA GLY A 165 18.80 3.58 -11.35
C GLY A 165 18.15 2.38 -12.04
N TRP A 166 18.80 1.21 -12.08
CA TRP A 166 18.23 -0.01 -12.65
C TRP A 166 17.32 -0.73 -11.66
N VAL A 167 16.44 -1.58 -12.19
CA VAL A 167 15.63 -2.46 -11.34
C VAL A 167 16.47 -3.63 -10.79
N ALA A 168 16.20 -4.01 -9.55
CA ALA A 168 16.87 -5.07 -8.82
C ALA A 168 15.87 -5.87 -7.99
N SER A 169 16.25 -7.10 -7.63
CA SER A 169 15.47 -7.91 -6.69
C SER A 169 15.32 -7.19 -5.35
N ARG A 170 14.16 -7.39 -4.74
CA ARG A 170 13.87 -6.98 -3.36
C ARG A 170 14.67 -7.83 -2.37
N ILE A 171 14.66 -7.41 -1.10
CA ILE A 171 15.10 -8.27 0.00
C ILE A 171 14.19 -9.51 0.06
N GLU A 172 14.79 -10.69 -0.09
CA GLU A 172 14.08 -11.97 -0.15
C GLU A 172 13.39 -12.29 1.19
N GLY A 173 12.17 -12.81 1.12
CA GLY A 173 11.39 -13.24 2.28
C GLY A 173 10.70 -12.12 3.05
N ASN A 174 10.87 -10.85 2.66
CA ASN A 174 10.12 -9.74 3.25
C ASN A 174 8.68 -9.69 2.71
N THR A 175 7.75 -9.35 3.60
CA THR A 175 6.38 -8.96 3.25
C THR A 175 6.29 -7.44 3.29
N ASP A 176 5.68 -6.82 2.29
CA ASP A 176 5.45 -5.38 2.21
C ASP A 176 4.10 -5.12 1.57
N LEU A 177 3.18 -4.50 2.32
CA LEU A 177 1.83 -4.21 1.83
C LEU A 177 1.34 -2.86 2.33
N TYR A 178 0.35 -2.33 1.61
CA TYR A 178 -0.28 -1.07 1.92
C TYR A 178 -1.76 -1.29 2.22
N TYR A 179 -2.20 -0.80 3.39
CA TYR A 179 -3.59 -0.80 3.79
C TYR A 179 -4.22 0.55 3.44
N PHE A 180 -5.20 0.54 2.54
CA PHE A 180 -5.98 1.70 2.13
C PHE A 180 -7.32 1.70 2.87
N GLY A 181 -7.48 2.48 3.93
CA GLY A 181 -8.72 2.59 4.71
C GLY A 181 -9.48 3.89 4.45
N TYR A 182 -10.12 3.99 3.27
CA TYR A 182 -10.79 5.21 2.83
C TYR A 182 -12.30 5.20 3.03
N GLY A 183 -12.89 4.08 3.44
CA GLY A 183 -14.35 3.97 3.52
C GLY A 183 -14.96 4.23 2.13
N TRP A 184 -15.82 5.24 2.06
CA TRP A 184 -16.48 5.65 0.81
C TRP A 184 -15.74 6.77 0.05
N ASP A 185 -14.57 7.22 0.53
CA ASP A 185 -13.75 8.25 -0.12
C ASP A 185 -12.82 7.66 -1.21
N ALA A 186 -13.44 7.16 -2.28
CA ALA A 186 -12.70 6.61 -3.43
C ALA A 186 -11.73 7.63 -4.07
N PRO A 187 -12.08 8.91 -4.29
CA PRO A 187 -11.15 9.90 -4.82
C PRO A 187 -9.94 10.12 -3.90
N GLY A 188 -10.13 10.09 -2.58
CA GLY A 188 -9.04 10.15 -1.60
C GLY A 188 -8.05 9.01 -1.75
N ALA A 189 -8.54 7.77 -1.89
CA ALA A 189 -7.70 6.58 -2.07
C ALA A 189 -6.81 6.69 -3.32
N VAL A 190 -7.40 7.08 -4.45
CA VAL A 190 -6.67 7.25 -5.72
C VAL A 190 -5.67 8.40 -5.64
N ARG A 191 -6.04 9.51 -5.00
CA ARG A 191 -5.14 10.66 -4.82
C ARG A 191 -3.91 10.29 -4.00
N ASP A 192 -4.08 9.60 -2.88
CA ASP A 192 -2.95 9.19 -2.05
C ASP A 192 -2.13 8.05 -2.69
N PHE A 193 -2.76 7.19 -3.51
CA PHE A 193 -2.01 6.27 -4.37
C PHE A 193 -1.11 7.01 -5.37
N TYR A 194 -1.56 8.08 -6.02
CA TYR A 194 -0.68 8.86 -6.89
C TYR A 194 0.43 9.59 -6.14
N ARG A 195 0.21 9.93 -4.86
CA ARG A 195 1.30 10.45 -4.02
C ARG A 195 2.34 9.38 -3.73
N LEU A 196 1.93 8.12 -3.59
CA LEU A 196 2.80 6.95 -3.36
C LEU A 196 3.53 6.49 -4.64
N ALA A 197 2.79 6.29 -5.72
CA ALA A 197 3.28 5.71 -6.98
C ALA A 197 3.84 6.76 -7.96
N GLY A 198 3.62 8.04 -7.69
CA GLY A 198 3.95 9.14 -8.60
C GLY A 198 2.78 9.55 -9.51
N PRO A 199 2.79 10.79 -10.03
CA PRO A 199 1.72 11.30 -10.87
C PRO A 199 1.76 10.68 -12.27
N GLN A 200 0.59 10.53 -12.89
CA GLN A 200 0.50 10.12 -14.29
C GLN A 200 1.01 11.26 -15.20
N PRO A 201 2.00 11.02 -16.08
CA PRO A 201 2.42 12.03 -17.03
C PRO A 201 1.28 12.38 -17.98
N LEU A 202 1.17 13.67 -18.32
CA LEU A 202 0.22 14.11 -19.32
C LEU A 202 0.55 13.46 -20.66
N LEU A 203 -0.43 12.77 -21.22
CA LEU A 203 -0.29 12.28 -22.59
C LEU A 203 -0.22 13.47 -23.56
N PRO A 204 0.56 13.36 -24.64
CA PRO A 204 0.57 14.38 -25.68
C PRO A 204 -0.84 14.62 -26.21
N ARG A 205 -1.21 15.89 -26.48
CA ARG A 205 -2.58 16.25 -26.90
C ARG A 205 -3.12 15.43 -28.07
N TRP A 206 -2.27 15.00 -29.00
CA TRP A 206 -2.65 14.20 -30.16
C TRP A 206 -3.12 12.78 -29.79
N SER A 207 -2.74 12.24 -28.62
CA SER A 207 -3.18 10.92 -28.17
C SER A 207 -4.67 10.88 -27.82
N LEU A 208 -5.30 12.05 -27.63
CA LEU A 208 -6.73 12.21 -27.37
C LEU A 208 -7.52 12.57 -28.64
N GLY A 209 -6.86 12.56 -29.81
CA GLY A 209 -7.49 12.75 -31.12
C GLY A 209 -8.06 11.45 -31.68
N ASN A 210 -8.32 11.44 -32.99
CA ASN A 210 -8.80 10.25 -33.68
C ASN A 210 -7.64 9.28 -33.95
N TRP A 211 -7.87 7.99 -33.68
CA TRP A 211 -6.97 6.88 -34.00
C TRP A 211 -7.61 6.04 -35.11
N TRP A 212 -6.81 5.60 -36.09
CA TRP A 212 -7.24 4.74 -37.20
C TRP A 212 -6.41 3.46 -37.25
#